data_AF-A0A0S8FCP3-F1
#
_entry.id   AF-A0A0S8FCP3-F1
#
_cell.length_a   1.000
_cell.length_b   1.000
_cell.length_c   1.000
_cell.angle_alpha   90.00
_cell.angle_beta   90.00
_cell.angle_gamma   90.00
#
_symmetry.space_group_name_H-M   'P 1'
#
loop_
_entity.id
_entity.type
_entity.pdbx_description
1 polymer ?
#
loop_
_entity_poly.entity_id
_entity_poly.type
_entity_poly.pdbx_seq_one_letter_code
_entity_poly.pdbx_strand_id
1 'polypeptide(L)'
;KLLDGHRAGDKTFRVHLDGYNLMPFLQGRVGESPRESIFYFDQAGGLNAVRVEDWKLHFTILEGPINEAVRIKRAWPVVINLRADPYEIMWEESQRYMRWMADNMWTFVPAQQYVAEFLATFREFPPVRGSSLSVDNVLQELLQQGTGR
;
A
#
# COMPACT_ATOMS: atom_id res chain seq x y z
N LYS A 1 -2.49 23.12 4.64
CA LYS A 1 -2.07 24.03 3.54
C LYS A 1 -2.29 23.42 2.16
N LEU A 2 -1.66 22.30 1.79
CA LEU A 2 -1.90 21.67 0.47
C LEU A 2 -3.25 20.94 0.40
N LEU A 3 -3.68 20.34 1.52
CA LEU A 3 -4.99 19.69 1.66
C LEU A 3 -6.16 20.68 1.41
N ASP A 4 -6.02 21.89 1.96
CA ASP A 4 -7.03 22.96 1.89
C ASP A 4 -6.96 23.78 0.58
N GLY A 5 -6.02 23.46 -0.30
CA GLY A 5 -5.71 24.26 -1.49
C GLY A 5 -4.61 25.29 -1.22
N HIS A 6 -3.51 25.18 -1.97
CA HIS A 6 -2.41 26.13 -1.94
C HIS A 6 -2.10 26.67 -3.33
N ARG A 7 -2.20 28.00 -3.48
CA ARG A 7 -1.71 28.70 -4.69
C ARG A 7 -0.19 28.84 -4.66
N ALA A 8 0.47 28.34 -5.70
CA ALA A 8 1.89 28.55 -5.95
C ALA A 8 2.07 29.01 -7.41
N GLY A 9 2.46 30.28 -7.57
CA GLY A 9 2.44 30.98 -8.87
C GLY A 9 1.01 31.07 -9.43
N ASP A 10 0.83 30.61 -10.66
CA ASP A 10 -0.45 30.62 -11.38
C ASP A 10 -1.27 29.34 -11.20
N LYS A 11 -0.77 28.36 -10.43
CA LYS A 11 -1.45 27.09 -10.18
C LYS A 11 -1.94 26.99 -8.75
N THR A 12 -3.10 26.38 -8.58
CA THR A 12 -3.66 26.03 -7.26
C THR A 12 -3.59 24.53 -7.09
N PHE A 13 -2.90 24.07 -6.05
CA PHE A 13 -2.71 22.68 -5.72
C PHE A 13 -3.62 22.30 -4.55
N ARG A 14 -4.56 21.40 -4.79
CA ARG A 14 -5.35 20.74 -3.75
C ARG A 14 -4.99 19.26 -3.77
N VAL A 15 -4.11 18.85 -2.87
CA VAL A 15 -3.55 17.48 -2.84
C VAL A 15 -3.52 16.94 -1.42
N HIS A 16 -3.86 15.66 -1.29
CA HIS A 16 -3.65 14.91 -0.06
C HIS A 16 -2.20 14.43 -0.04
N LEU A 17 -1.45 14.78 1.01
CA LEU A 17 -0.11 14.25 1.22
C LEU A 17 -0.20 13.15 2.28
N ASP A 18 0.07 11.91 1.89
CA ASP A 18 0.01 10.74 2.79
C ASP A 18 1.21 10.64 3.75
N GLY A 19 2.07 11.66 3.77
CA GLY A 19 3.27 11.73 4.59
C GLY A 19 3.01 12.28 5.99
N TYR A 20 3.73 11.74 6.97
CA TYR A 20 3.68 12.17 8.36
C TYR A 20 4.82 13.15 8.69
N ASN A 21 4.55 14.10 9.59
CA ASN A 21 5.60 14.95 10.14
C ASN A 21 6.43 14.19 11.19
N LEU A 22 7.62 13.74 10.79
CA LEU A 22 8.51 12.97 11.67
C LEU A 22 9.39 13.86 12.58
N MET A 23 9.36 15.18 12.45
CA MET A 23 10.25 16.07 13.20
C MET A 23 10.18 15.87 14.73
N PRO A 24 8.98 15.74 15.37
CA PRO A 24 8.91 15.51 16.80
C PRO A 24 9.57 14.20 17.24
N PHE A 25 9.41 13.14 16.44
CA PHE A 25 9.99 11.83 16.70
C PHE A 25 11.51 11.85 16.55
N LEU A 26 12.01 12.42 15.45
CA LEU A 26 13.45 12.54 15.18
C LEU A 26 14.18 13.43 16.19
N GLN A 27 13.48 14.40 16.78
CA GLN A 27 14.00 15.24 17.86
C GLN A 27 13.92 14.58 19.25
N GLY A 28 13.40 13.36 19.36
CA GLY A 28 13.22 12.65 20.63
C GLY A 28 12.15 13.25 21.54
N ARG A 29 11.26 14.11 21.01
CA ARG A 29 10.19 14.76 21.79
C ARG A 29 9.00 13.84 22.02
N VAL A 30 8.84 12.82 21.17
CA VAL A 30 7.86 11.74 21.31
C VAL A 30 8.59 10.40 21.19
N GLY A 31 8.12 9.40 21.94
CA GLY A 31 8.74 8.07 21.97
C GLY A 31 8.40 7.19 20.76
N GLU A 32 7.34 7.51 20.03
CA GLU A 32 6.82 6.70 18.94
C GLU A 32 6.70 7.51 17.65
N SER A 33 6.91 6.83 16.53
CA SER A 33 6.76 7.43 15.21
C SER A 33 5.27 7.62 14.92
N PRO A 34 4.84 8.79 14.42
CA PRO A 34 3.45 9.00 14.02
C PRO A 34 3.04 8.17 12.80
N ARG A 35 3.99 7.51 12.12
CA ARG A 35 3.73 6.60 11.01
C ARG A 35 3.51 5.18 11.55
N GLU A 36 2.25 4.80 11.68
CA GLU A 36 1.85 3.45 12.08
C GLU A 36 1.68 2.51 10.89
N SER A 37 1.31 3.04 9.71
CA SER A 37 1.05 2.25 8.51
C SER A 37 1.89 2.63 7.29
N ILE A 38 2.13 1.66 6.42
CA ILE A 38 2.82 1.82 5.13
C ILE A 38 2.08 0.99 4.07
N PHE A 39 1.72 1.62 2.96
CA PHE A 39 1.10 0.97 1.80
C PHE A 39 2.14 0.73 0.71
N TYR A 40 2.17 -0.49 0.15
CA TYR A 40 3.12 -0.89 -0.88
C TYR A 40 2.38 -1.07 -2.20
N PHE A 41 2.57 -0.14 -3.12
CA PHE A 41 1.97 -0.18 -4.46
C PHE A 41 2.96 -0.70 -5.50
N ASP A 42 2.44 -1.36 -6.52
CA ASP A 42 3.17 -1.61 -7.76
C ASP A 42 3.19 -0.37 -8.67
N GLN A 43 3.97 -0.45 -9.75
CA GLN A 43 4.14 0.63 -10.72
C GLN A 43 2.84 1.01 -11.44
N ALA A 44 1.87 0.09 -11.51
CA ALA A 44 0.56 0.31 -12.12
C ALA A 44 -0.50 0.80 -11.10
N GLY A 45 -0.11 1.09 -9.86
CA GLY A 45 -1.00 1.57 -8.80
C GLY A 45 -1.78 0.46 -8.07
N GLY A 46 -1.44 -0.81 -8.28
CA GLY A 46 -2.02 -1.93 -7.55
C GLY A 46 -1.44 -2.05 -6.14
N LEU A 47 -2.31 -2.13 -5.12
CA LEU A 47 -1.88 -2.37 -3.74
C LEU A 47 -1.39 -3.83 -3.59
N ASN A 48 -0.09 -4.01 -3.33
CA ASN A 48 0.51 -5.32 -3.12
C ASN A 48 0.52 -5.74 -1.65
N ALA A 49 0.82 -4.80 -0.74
CA ALA A 49 0.87 -5.09 0.68
C ALA A 49 0.51 -3.87 1.53
N VAL A 50 0.12 -4.11 2.78
CA VAL A 50 0.02 -3.09 3.83
C VAL A 50 0.85 -3.53 5.02
N ARG A 51 1.59 -2.61 5.62
CA ARG A 51 2.26 -2.79 6.91
C ARG A 51 1.56 -1.92 7.93
N VAL A 52 1.24 -2.50 9.08
CA VAL A 52 0.75 -1.84 10.28
C VAL A 52 1.68 -2.26 11.42
N GLU A 53 2.45 -1.31 11.94
CA GLU A 53 3.51 -1.53 12.92
C GLU A 53 4.50 -2.62 12.45
N ASP A 54 4.60 -3.73 13.19
CA ASP A 54 5.48 -4.85 12.86
C ASP A 54 4.83 -5.84 11.89
N TRP A 55 3.52 -5.74 11.62
CA TRP A 55 2.78 -6.68 10.79
C TRP A 55 2.68 -6.21 9.35
N LYS A 56 3.08 -7.05 8.41
CA LYS A 56 2.97 -6.80 6.96
C LYS A 56 2.13 -7.89 6.32
N LEU A 57 1.07 -7.48 5.62
CA LEU A 57 0.16 -8.38 4.92
C LEU A 57 0.34 -8.19 3.41
N HIS A 58 0.77 -9.24 2.72
CA HIS A 58 0.88 -9.25 1.25
C HIS A 58 -0.36 -9.85 0.61
N PHE A 59 -1.11 -9.03 -0.12
CA PHE A 59 -2.23 -9.46 -0.96
C PHE A 59 -1.74 -10.00 -2.30
N THR A 60 -0.58 -9.53 -2.75
CA THR A 60 0.01 -9.89 -4.03
C THR A 60 1.52 -9.92 -3.91
N ILE A 61 2.13 -10.95 -4.49
CA ILE A 61 3.58 -11.14 -4.54
C ILE A 61 4.05 -11.15 -5.99
N LEU A 62 5.32 -10.81 -6.19
CA LEU A 62 6.00 -10.91 -7.48
C LEU A 62 6.98 -12.10 -7.37
N GLU A 63 6.79 -13.13 -8.20
CA GLU A 63 7.69 -14.28 -8.25
C GLU A 63 8.62 -14.16 -9.46
N GLY A 64 9.93 -14.18 -9.21
CA GLY A 64 10.97 -14.06 -10.23
C GLY A 64 11.72 -12.73 -10.19
N PRO A 65 12.73 -12.55 -11.07
CA PRO A 65 13.49 -11.32 -11.16
C PRO A 65 12.62 -10.19 -11.74
N ILE A 66 12.94 -8.94 -11.39
CA ILE A 66 12.09 -7.77 -11.71
C ILE A 66 11.69 -7.62 -13.18
N ASN A 67 12.49 -8.16 -14.11
CA ASN A 67 12.25 -8.11 -15.56
C ASN A 67 11.24 -9.17 -16.06
N GLU A 68 11.06 -10.27 -15.33
CA GLU A 68 10.23 -11.42 -15.73
C GLU A 68 9.19 -11.80 -14.66
N ALA A 69 9.15 -11.06 -13.55
CA ALA A 69 8.38 -11.45 -12.39
C ALA A 69 6.88 -11.56 -12.69
N VAL A 70 6.28 -12.65 -12.24
CA VAL A 70 4.85 -12.90 -12.35
C VAL A 70 4.15 -12.38 -11.11
N ARG A 71 3.10 -11.58 -11.32
CA ARG A 71 2.27 -11.05 -10.24
C ARG A 71 1.21 -12.06 -9.83
N ILE A 72 1.32 -12.59 -8.61
CA ILE A 72 0.43 -13.63 -8.08
C ILE A 72 -0.47 -13.03 -7.00
N LYS A 73 -1.76 -12.94 -7.32
CA LYS A 73 -2.80 -12.55 -6.37
C LYS A 73 -3.17 -13.74 -5.51
N ARG A 74 -3.12 -13.56 -4.19
CA ARG A 74 -3.42 -14.63 -3.25
C ARG A 74 -4.86 -14.53 -2.75
N ALA A 75 -5.50 -15.69 -2.53
CA ALA A 75 -6.82 -15.74 -1.91
C ALA A 75 -6.78 -15.29 -0.43
N TRP A 76 -5.70 -15.64 0.27
CA TRP A 76 -5.41 -15.24 1.63
C TRP A 76 -4.09 -14.49 1.66
N PRO A 77 -4.01 -13.32 2.34
CA PRO A 77 -2.77 -12.58 2.44
C PRO A 77 -1.67 -13.39 3.12
N VAL A 78 -0.41 -13.20 2.70
CA VAL A 78 0.73 -13.65 3.52
C VAL A 78 0.86 -12.70 4.70
N VAL A 79 0.96 -13.25 5.90
CA VAL A 79 1.20 -12.49 7.13
C VAL A 79 2.67 -12.59 7.47
N ILE A 80 3.32 -11.46 7.66
CA ILE A 80 4.70 -11.38 8.12
C ILE A 80 4.73 -10.50 9.36
N ASN A 81 5.47 -10.91 10.37
CA ASN A 81 5.89 -10.01 11.44
C ASN A 81 7.34 -9.63 11.17
N LEU A 82 7.60 -8.40 10.73
CA LEU A 82 8.93 -7.94 10.30
C LEU A 82 9.94 -7.84 11.45
N ARG A 83 9.48 -7.79 12.71
CA ARG A 83 10.36 -7.86 13.87
C ARG A 83 10.85 -9.29 14.12
N ALA A 84 9.99 -10.28 13.90
CA ALA A 84 10.31 -11.69 14.06
C ALA A 84 10.97 -12.31 12.82
N ASP A 85 10.55 -11.89 11.63
CA ASP A 85 10.98 -12.38 10.31
C ASP A 85 11.31 -11.18 9.40
N PRO A 86 12.46 -10.51 9.61
CA PRO A 86 12.85 -9.33 8.84
C PRO A 86 13.17 -9.65 7.37
N TYR A 87 13.44 -10.91 7.04
CA TYR A 87 13.74 -11.37 5.68
C TYR A 87 12.49 -11.85 4.93
N GLU A 88 11.35 -11.91 5.60
CA GLU A 88 10.05 -12.31 5.01
C GLU A 88 10.07 -13.72 4.40
N ILE A 89 10.79 -14.66 5.01
CA ILE A 89 11.02 -16.03 4.49
C ILE A 89 10.20 -17.10 5.21
N MET A 90 9.65 -16.83 6.40
CA MET A 90 8.99 -17.88 7.21
C MET A 90 7.83 -18.53 6.49
N TRP A 91 7.11 -17.78 5.67
CA TRP A 91 5.94 -18.30 4.96
C TRP A 91 6.28 -19.31 3.85
N GLU A 92 7.51 -19.28 3.35
CA GLU A 92 8.02 -20.26 2.37
C GLU A 92 8.72 -21.42 3.07
N GLU A 93 9.58 -21.13 4.05
CA GLU A 93 10.50 -22.13 4.62
C GLU A 93 9.93 -22.87 5.83
N SER A 94 9.00 -22.26 6.57
CA SER A 94 8.53 -22.82 7.83
C SER A 94 7.38 -23.80 7.67
N GLN A 95 7.60 -25.04 8.12
CA GLN A 95 6.55 -26.06 8.20
C GLN A 95 5.43 -25.74 9.19
N ARG A 96 5.62 -24.75 10.09
CA ARG A 96 4.62 -24.32 11.07
C ARG A 96 3.97 -22.99 10.74
N TYR A 97 4.27 -22.41 9.58
CA TYR A 97 3.74 -21.11 9.19
C TYR A 97 2.21 -21.05 9.23
N MET A 98 1.51 -22.06 8.68
CA MET A 98 0.04 -22.04 8.64
C MET A 98 -0.59 -22.00 10.03
N ARG A 99 -0.02 -22.72 11.01
CA ARG A 99 -0.49 -22.65 12.40
C ARG A 99 -0.22 -21.28 13.01
N TRP A 100 0.99 -20.76 12.82
CA TRP A 100 1.35 -19.42 13.31
C TRP A 100 0.48 -18.32 12.68
N MET A 101 0.19 -18.42 11.38
CA MET A 101 -0.71 -17.49 10.68
C MET A 101 -2.12 -17.57 11.26
N ALA A 102 -2.64 -18.77 11.51
CA ALA A 102 -3.95 -18.97 12.14
C ALA A 102 -4.02 -18.31 13.53
N ASP A 103 -3.00 -18.49 14.36
CA ASP A 103 -2.90 -17.85 15.68
C ASP A 103 -2.85 -16.31 15.58
N ASN A 104 -2.43 -15.77 14.43
CA ASN A 104 -2.29 -14.33 14.17
C ASN A 104 -3.28 -13.79 13.13
N MET A 105 -4.37 -14.51 12.83
CA MET A 105 -5.39 -14.07 11.87
C MET A 105 -6.11 -12.78 12.30
N TRP A 106 -6.06 -12.45 13.59
CA TRP A 106 -6.60 -11.20 14.12
C TRP A 106 -6.01 -9.95 13.44
N THR A 107 -4.81 -10.07 12.85
CA THR A 107 -4.12 -8.98 12.12
C THR A 107 -4.85 -8.52 10.86
N PHE A 108 -5.77 -9.34 10.32
CA PHE A 108 -6.48 -9.02 9.08
C PHE A 108 -7.44 -7.84 9.26
N VAL A 109 -8.10 -7.75 10.42
CA VAL A 109 -9.12 -6.74 10.68
C VAL A 109 -8.50 -5.33 10.76
N PRO A 110 -7.44 -5.08 11.56
CA PRO A 110 -6.74 -3.80 11.54
C PRO A 110 -6.22 -3.43 10.15
N ALA A 111 -5.59 -4.38 9.45
CA ALA A 111 -5.07 -4.13 8.10
C ALA A 111 -6.18 -3.69 7.12
N GLN A 112 -7.35 -4.31 7.18
CA GLN A 112 -8.51 -3.92 6.39
C GLN A 112 -9.03 -2.52 6.74
N GLN A 113 -9.05 -2.15 8.03
CA GLN A 113 -9.45 -0.82 8.47
C GLN A 113 -8.54 0.26 7.90
N TYR A 114 -7.22 0.09 8.03
CA TYR A 114 -6.23 1.02 7.45
C TYR A 114 -6.38 1.16 5.94
N VAL A 115 -6.56 0.04 5.22
CA VAL A 115 -6.80 0.08 3.77
C VAL A 115 -8.11 0.79 3.44
N ALA A 116 -9.19 0.54 4.17
CA ALA A 116 -10.49 1.17 3.94
C ALA A 116 -10.42 2.69 4.19
N GLU A 117 -9.78 3.12 5.26
CA GLU A 117 -9.56 4.53 5.58
C GLU A 117 -8.74 5.23 4.51
N PHE A 118 -7.64 4.61 4.09
CA PHE A 118 -6.82 5.13 3.00
C PHE A 118 -7.60 5.26 1.69
N LEU A 119 -8.34 4.22 1.30
CA LEU A 119 -9.17 4.24 0.08
C LEU A 119 -10.35 5.23 0.18
N ALA A 120 -10.83 5.54 1.39
CA ALA A 120 -11.87 6.55 1.57
C ALA A 120 -11.37 7.95 1.16
N THR A 121 -10.08 8.25 1.33
CA THR A 121 -9.49 9.53 0.90
C THR A 121 -9.62 9.75 -0.62
N PHE A 122 -9.63 8.67 -1.41
CA PHE A 122 -9.74 8.74 -2.87
C PHE A 122 -11.09 9.26 -3.37
N ARG A 123 -12.12 9.31 -2.51
CA ARG A 123 -13.40 9.94 -2.84
C ARG A 123 -13.25 11.45 -3.02
N GLU A 124 -12.44 12.09 -2.19
CA GLU A 124 -12.18 13.53 -2.24
C GLU A 124 -10.93 13.85 -3.07
N PHE A 125 -9.93 12.96 -3.04
CA PHE A 125 -8.65 13.11 -3.73
C PHE A 125 -8.38 11.89 -4.63
N PRO A 126 -8.98 11.83 -5.83
CA PRO A 126 -8.78 10.71 -6.75
C PRO A 126 -7.28 10.45 -7.02
N PRO A 127 -6.85 9.18 -7.09
CA PRO A 127 -5.45 8.85 -7.30
C PRO A 127 -4.98 9.34 -8.67
N VAL A 128 -3.75 9.85 -8.71
CA VAL A 128 -3.09 10.18 -9.97
C VAL A 128 -2.79 8.87 -10.70
N ARG A 129 -3.35 8.71 -11.90
CA ARG A 129 -3.09 7.52 -12.71
C ARG A 129 -1.64 7.53 -13.20
N GLY A 130 -0.91 6.45 -12.91
CA GLY A 130 0.40 6.19 -13.49
C GLY A 130 0.29 5.74 -14.95
N SER A 131 1.44 5.62 -15.62
CA SER A 131 1.50 5.02 -16.95
C SER A 131 1.62 3.51 -16.82
N SER A 132 0.67 2.74 -17.36
CA SER A 132 0.74 1.28 -17.40
C SER A 132 1.34 0.77 -18.70
N LEU A 133 2.22 -0.24 -18.63
CA LEU A 133 2.72 -0.99 -19.79
C LEU A 133 1.81 -2.17 -20.18
N SER A 134 0.84 -2.54 -19.33
CA SER A 134 -0.15 -3.58 -19.64
C SER A 134 -1.14 -3.07 -20.68
N VAL A 135 -1.33 -3.86 -21.75
CA VAL A 135 -2.30 -3.60 -22.83
C VAL A 135 -3.72 -3.49 -22.29
N ASP A 136 -4.09 -4.32 -21.31
CA ASP A 136 -5.43 -4.30 -20.72
C ASP A 136 -5.73 -2.96 -20.03
N ASN A 137 -4.75 -2.43 -19.30
CA ASN A 137 -4.89 -1.14 -18.63
C ASN A 137 -4.96 0.01 -19.64
N VAL A 138 -4.14 -0.03 -20.70
CA VAL A 138 -4.21 0.97 -21.80
C VAL A 138 -5.56 0.90 -22.51
N LEU A 139 -6.08 -0.31 -22.75
CA LEU A 139 -7.40 -0.50 -23.36
C LEU A 139 -8.52 0.04 -22.44
N GLN A 140 -8.44 -0.20 -21.13
CA GLN A 140 -9.38 0.36 -20.15
C GLN A 140 -9.33 1.89 -20.10
N GLU A 141 -8.14 2.49 -20.20
CA GLU A 141 -7.99 3.95 -20.31
C GLU A 141 -8.64 4.49 -21.59
N LEU A 142 -8.40 3.86 -22.74
CA LEU A 142 -9.01 4.23 -24.02
C LEU A 142 -10.53 4.08 -23.99
N LEU A 143 -11.05 2.99 -23.42
CA LEU A 143 -12.48 2.74 -23.30
C LEU A 143 -13.14 3.76 -22.34
N GLN A 144 -12.52 4.08 -21.21
CA GLN A 144 -13.03 5.10 -20.30
C GLN A 144 -13.02 6.51 -20.93
N GLN A 145 -12.03 6.82 -21.77
CA GLN A 145 -12.02 8.08 -22.54
C GLN A 145 -13.08 8.08 -23.66
N GLY A 146 -13.39 6.92 -24.25
CA GLY A 146 -14.39 6.78 -25.31
C GLY A 146 -15.85 6.79 -24.84
N THR A 147 -16.11 6.53 -23.56
CA THR A 147 -17.48 6.49 -22.98
C THR A 147 -17.99 7.89 -22.57
N GLY A 148 -17.23 8.95 -22.87
CA GLY A 148 -17.61 10.36 -22.69
C GLY A 148 -18.30 10.99 -23.91
N ARG A 149 -19.07 10.23 -24.68
CA ARG A 149 -19.93 10.71 -25.77
C ARG A 149 -21.36 10.19 -25.62
#